data_AF-A0A6N8HC76-F1
#
_entry.id   AF-A0A6N8HC76-F1
#
_cell.length_a   1.000
_cell.length_b   1.000
_cell.length_c   1.000
_cell.angle_alpha   90.00
_cell.angle_beta   90.00
_cell.angle_gamma   90.00
#
_symmetry.space_group_name_H-M   'P 1'
#
loop_
_entity.id
_entity.type
_entity.pdbx_description
1 polymer ?
#
loop_
_entity_poly.entity_id
_entity_poly.type
_entity_poly.pdbx_seq_one_letter_code
_entity_poly.pdbx_strand_id
1 'polypeptide(L)'
;MLLKKDLSQCKDLRTVEHLAQQFGWYAAAWTPQEPHLICSDEQFTEFAKALGKLAVTQDGENLLYFLALAAETAQERKNRTDRILERKLFYETSTVITEADIARCHNDQLATPPGVRKADAMETLHFLAPPEEEKQDDATPNGIVSISAKDLQDKEFKPIKWVVEGLLPQGLALLVAPPKYGKSWLMLDLCLSVASGQKFLDMPTNKTDCLYLALEDNQRRLQDRMNRVLQGERAPTALRWPPALWICRTTCWTS
;
A
#
# COMPACT_ATOMS: atom_id res chain seq x y z
N MET A 1 -14.27 23.61 5.21
CA MET A 1 -15.14 22.43 4.97
C MET A 1 -15.52 22.41 3.50
N LEU A 2 -14.88 21.51 2.78
CA LEU A 2 -15.08 21.27 1.36
C LEU A 2 -16.49 20.71 1.09
N LEU A 3 -17.10 21.13 -0.02
CA LEU A 3 -18.41 20.67 -0.49
C LEU A 3 -18.23 19.81 -1.74
N LYS A 4 -19.14 18.86 -2.01
CA LYS A 4 -19.05 17.95 -3.19
C LYS A 4 -18.84 18.69 -4.54
N LYS A 5 -19.29 19.94 -4.65
CA LYS A 5 -19.06 20.82 -5.81
C LYS A 5 -17.58 21.19 -6.03
N ASP A 6 -16.73 21.04 -5.02
CA ASP A 6 -15.32 21.39 -5.06
C ASP A 6 -14.48 20.29 -5.73
N LEU A 7 -15.00 19.06 -5.81
CA LEU A 7 -14.38 17.95 -6.55
C LEU A 7 -14.33 18.21 -8.06
N SER A 8 -15.25 19.02 -8.61
CA SER A 8 -15.19 19.42 -10.03
C SER A 8 -14.08 20.42 -10.34
N GLN A 9 -13.35 20.90 -9.32
CA GLN A 9 -12.21 21.79 -9.47
C GLN A 9 -10.88 21.03 -9.66
N CYS A 10 -10.89 19.72 -9.40
CA CYS A 10 -9.76 18.83 -9.67
C CYS A 10 -9.57 18.66 -11.17
N LYS A 11 -8.30 18.65 -11.61
CA LYS A 11 -7.94 18.41 -13.02
C LYS A 11 -8.03 16.93 -13.37
N ASP A 12 -7.65 16.06 -12.44
CA ASP A 12 -7.76 14.61 -12.57
C ASP A 12 -8.19 14.00 -11.23
N LEU A 13 -9.49 13.72 -11.12
CA LEU A 13 -10.08 13.22 -9.90
C LEU A 13 -9.58 11.81 -9.55
N ARG A 14 -9.35 10.94 -10.54
CA ARG A 14 -8.93 9.54 -10.28
C ARG A 14 -7.54 9.49 -9.66
N THR A 15 -6.62 10.31 -10.18
CA THR A 15 -5.27 10.41 -9.64
C THR A 15 -5.28 11.02 -8.23
N VAL A 16 -6.14 12.02 -7.99
CA VAL A 16 -6.33 12.60 -6.65
C VAL A 16 -6.86 11.56 -5.66
N GLU A 17 -7.91 10.82 -6.00
CA GLU A 17 -8.51 9.77 -5.16
C GLU A 17 -7.47 8.69 -4.80
N HIS A 18 -6.77 8.16 -5.80
CA HIS A 18 -5.77 7.11 -5.60
C HIS A 18 -4.62 7.55 -4.68
N LEU A 19 -4.04 8.73 -4.93
CA LEU A 19 -2.92 9.23 -4.12
C LEU A 19 -3.39 9.69 -2.73
N ALA A 20 -4.59 10.27 -2.60
CA ALA A 20 -5.17 10.62 -1.31
C ALA A 20 -5.39 9.37 -0.44
N GLN A 21 -5.89 8.27 -1.03
CA GLN A 21 -6.04 6.98 -0.34
C GLN A 21 -4.68 6.44 0.14
N GLN A 22 -3.66 6.49 -0.72
CA GLN A 22 -2.30 6.06 -0.39
C GLN A 22 -1.69 6.91 0.74
N PHE A 23 -1.92 8.24 0.74
CA PHE A 23 -1.46 9.12 1.81
C PHE A 23 -2.21 8.85 3.12
N GLY A 24 -3.49 8.52 3.04
CA GLY A 24 -4.32 8.10 4.18
C GLY A 24 -3.78 6.88 4.92
N TRP A 25 -3.11 5.93 4.25
CA TRP A 25 -2.47 4.78 4.94
C TRP A 25 -1.39 5.19 5.93
N TYR A 26 -0.72 6.33 5.70
CA TYR A 26 0.32 6.84 6.59
C TYR A 26 -0.23 7.72 7.72
N ALA A 27 -1.54 8.03 7.71
CA ALA A 27 -2.18 8.89 8.70
C ALA A 27 -1.99 8.41 10.15
N ALA A 28 -1.97 7.09 10.35
CA ALA A 28 -1.76 6.47 11.66
C ALA A 28 -0.35 6.75 12.23
N ALA A 29 0.63 7.00 11.36
CA ALA A 29 2.01 7.30 11.73
C ALA A 29 2.27 8.81 11.92
N TRP A 30 1.32 9.69 11.59
CA TRP A 30 1.52 11.13 11.70
C TRP A 30 1.40 11.61 13.13
N THR A 31 2.43 12.29 13.63
CA THR A 31 2.34 13.07 14.86
C THR A 31 2.18 14.55 14.53
N PRO A 32 1.66 15.38 15.45
CA PRO A 32 1.59 16.83 15.24
C PRO A 32 2.96 17.46 14.98
N GLN A 33 4.05 16.91 15.53
CA GLN A 33 5.38 17.51 15.43
C GLN A 33 6.23 16.93 14.29
N GLU A 34 6.03 15.65 13.95
CA GLU A 34 6.74 14.95 12.89
C GLU A 34 5.77 14.03 12.14
N PRO A 35 5.17 14.51 11.03
CA PRO A 35 4.49 13.62 10.11
C PRO A 35 5.52 12.93 9.22
N HIS A 36 5.40 11.61 9.06
CA HIS A 36 6.19 10.85 8.10
C HIS A 36 5.32 10.47 6.90
N LEU A 37 5.70 10.93 5.72
CA LEU A 37 5.07 10.57 4.46
C LEU A 37 6.10 9.98 3.51
N ILE A 38 5.98 8.68 3.27
CA ILE A 38 6.81 7.96 2.30
C ILE A 38 6.18 8.15 0.92
N CYS A 39 6.64 9.17 0.21
CA CYS A 39 6.14 9.57 -1.11
C CYS A 39 7.29 10.17 -1.93
N SER A 40 7.43 9.76 -3.19
CA SER A 40 8.42 10.35 -4.09
C SER A 40 8.07 11.80 -4.45
N ASP A 41 9.06 12.62 -4.83
CA ASP A 41 8.80 14.00 -5.28
C ASP A 41 7.90 14.05 -6.53
N GLU A 42 8.01 13.03 -7.38
CA GLU A 42 7.16 12.85 -8.55
C GLU A 42 5.70 12.64 -8.14
N GLN A 43 5.42 11.70 -7.21
CA GLN A 43 4.07 11.45 -6.70
C GLN A 43 3.45 12.70 -6.04
N PHE A 44 4.24 13.44 -5.27
CA PHE A 44 3.80 14.71 -4.67
C PHE A 44 3.46 15.75 -5.74
N THR A 45 4.31 15.86 -6.76
CA THR A 45 4.11 16.78 -7.89
C THR A 45 2.87 16.42 -8.71
N GLU A 46 2.67 15.13 -8.99
CA GLU A 46 1.51 14.61 -9.69
C GLU A 46 0.23 14.93 -8.93
N PHE A 47 0.20 14.67 -7.62
CA PHE A 47 -0.93 15.00 -6.76
C PHE A 47 -1.25 16.50 -6.77
N ALA A 48 -0.24 17.35 -6.56
CA ALA A 48 -0.41 18.81 -6.57
C ALA A 48 -0.91 19.33 -7.94
N LYS A 49 -0.52 18.70 -9.05
CA LYS A 49 -1.03 19.03 -10.39
C LYS A 49 -2.46 18.53 -10.59
N ALA A 50 -2.78 17.33 -10.11
CA ALA A 50 -4.08 16.68 -10.25
C ALA A 50 -5.18 17.42 -9.45
N LEU A 51 -4.84 18.00 -8.29
CA LEU A 51 -5.74 18.87 -7.51
C LEU A 51 -6.21 20.13 -8.27
N GLY A 52 -5.51 20.57 -9.31
CA GLY A 52 -5.97 21.67 -10.17
C GLY A 52 -6.19 22.98 -9.40
N LYS A 53 -7.42 23.50 -9.45
CA LYS A 53 -7.81 24.76 -8.76
C LYS A 53 -8.01 24.56 -7.25
N LEU A 54 -8.29 23.33 -6.82
CA LEU A 54 -8.48 23.00 -5.40
C LEU A 54 -7.19 23.23 -4.59
N ALA A 55 -6.02 23.06 -5.22
CA ALA A 55 -4.71 23.29 -4.59
C ALA A 55 -4.46 24.74 -4.12
N VAL A 56 -5.24 25.71 -4.61
CA VAL A 56 -5.12 27.14 -4.27
C VAL A 56 -6.14 27.55 -3.20
N THR A 57 -7.12 26.68 -2.90
CA THR A 57 -8.04 26.90 -1.78
C THR A 57 -7.32 26.72 -0.45
N GLN A 58 -7.84 27.32 0.62
CA GLN A 58 -7.27 27.20 1.96
C GLN A 58 -7.13 25.73 2.41
N ASP A 59 -8.15 24.91 2.17
CA ASP A 59 -8.16 23.48 2.54
C ASP A 59 -7.11 22.69 1.72
N GLY A 60 -7.00 22.96 0.41
CA GLY A 60 -6.00 22.32 -0.46
C GLY A 60 -4.56 22.77 -0.18
N GLU A 61 -4.35 24.06 0.13
CA GLU A 61 -3.06 24.60 0.53
C GLU A 61 -2.59 23.96 1.84
N ASN A 62 -3.47 23.90 2.84
CA ASN A 62 -3.17 23.28 4.13
C ASN A 62 -2.77 21.81 3.99
N LEU A 63 -3.50 21.05 3.15
CA LEU A 63 -3.17 19.66 2.86
C LEU A 63 -1.78 19.55 2.19
N LEU A 64 -1.54 20.30 1.12
CA LEU A 64 -0.28 20.22 0.38
C LEU A 64 0.91 20.64 1.26
N TYR A 65 0.75 21.69 2.05
CA TYR A 65 1.78 22.18 2.96
C TYR A 65 2.09 21.15 4.06
N PHE A 66 1.06 20.50 4.62
CA PHE A 66 1.24 19.41 5.59
C PHE A 66 2.00 18.22 4.97
N LEU A 67 1.61 17.78 3.78
CA LEU A 67 2.28 16.69 3.07
C LEU A 67 3.73 17.05 2.67
N ALA A 68 4.00 18.32 2.39
CA ALA A 68 5.35 18.82 2.12
C ALA A 68 6.25 18.75 3.36
N LEU A 69 5.73 19.16 4.52
CA LEU A 69 6.44 19.04 5.80
C LEU A 69 6.66 17.58 6.22
N ALA A 70 5.84 16.66 5.72
CA ALA A 70 5.96 15.24 6.01
C ALA A 70 7.06 14.51 5.21
N ALA A 71 7.78 15.20 4.32
CA ALA A 71 8.88 14.62 3.56
C ALA A 71 10.06 14.23 4.45
N GLU A 72 10.74 13.14 4.10
CA GLU A 72 11.82 12.54 4.91
C GLU A 72 13.01 13.48 5.05
N THR A 73 13.46 14.10 3.94
CA THR A 73 14.67 14.95 3.96
C THR A 73 14.33 16.43 4.09
N ALA A 74 15.20 17.18 4.77
CA ALA A 74 15.05 18.64 4.92
C ALA A 74 15.05 19.38 3.56
N GLN A 75 15.83 18.86 2.60
CA GLN A 75 15.89 19.43 1.26
C GLN A 75 14.58 19.24 0.49
N GLU A 76 13.95 18.06 0.57
CA GLU A 76 12.64 17.81 -0.04
C GLU A 76 11.54 18.65 0.61
N ARG A 77 11.55 18.77 1.95
CA ARG A 77 10.61 19.65 2.67
C ARG A 77 10.68 21.07 2.13
N LYS A 78 11.89 21.61 1.99
CA LYS A 78 12.13 22.95 1.42
C LYS A 78 11.62 23.03 -0.02
N ASN A 79 12.09 22.13 -0.91
CA ASN A 79 11.73 22.15 -2.32
C ASN A 79 10.22 22.05 -2.55
N ARG A 80 9.51 21.18 -1.81
CA ARG A 80 8.06 21.02 -1.92
C ARG A 80 7.33 22.27 -1.42
N THR A 81 7.76 22.81 -0.28
CA THR A 81 7.15 23.99 0.33
C THR A 81 7.30 25.22 -0.55
N ASP A 82 8.52 25.49 -1.04
CA ASP A 82 8.81 26.63 -1.91
C ASP A 82 7.92 26.57 -3.18
N ARG A 83 7.77 25.39 -3.79
CA ARG A 83 6.91 25.20 -4.98
C ARG A 83 5.42 25.46 -4.71
N ILE A 84 4.92 25.14 -3.52
CA ILE A 84 3.52 25.41 -3.14
C ILE A 84 3.32 26.91 -2.96
N LEU A 85 4.22 27.57 -2.24
CA LEU A 85 4.14 28.99 -1.94
C LEU A 85 4.34 29.85 -3.18
N GLU A 86 5.29 29.50 -4.06
CA GLU A 86 5.46 30.13 -5.37
C GLU A 86 4.18 30.04 -6.21
N ARG A 87 3.54 28.87 -6.22
CA ARG A 87 2.30 28.68 -6.96
C ARG A 87 1.17 29.52 -6.39
N LYS A 88 1.06 29.64 -5.07
CA LYS A 88 0.08 30.54 -4.42
C LYS A 88 0.31 32.00 -4.80
N LEU A 89 1.54 32.49 -4.65
CA LEU A 89 1.91 33.88 -4.95
C LEU A 89 1.70 34.22 -6.43
N PHE A 90 1.92 33.26 -7.33
CA PHE A 90 1.64 33.38 -8.76
C PHE A 90 0.15 33.65 -9.04
N TYR A 91 -0.76 32.98 -8.33
CA TYR A 91 -2.20 33.20 -8.47
C TYR A 91 -2.69 34.49 -7.78
N GLU A 92 -2.03 34.95 -6.72
CA GLU A 92 -2.44 36.14 -5.96
C GLU A 92 -1.95 37.46 -6.57
N THR A 93 -0.71 37.51 -7.06
CA THR A 93 -0.02 38.81 -7.23
C THR A 93 0.34 39.16 -8.69
N SER A 94 0.28 38.23 -9.65
CA SER A 94 0.63 38.44 -11.08
C SER A 94 1.99 39.12 -11.36
N THR A 95 2.86 39.32 -10.35
CA THR A 95 4.14 40.02 -10.42
C THR A 95 5.33 39.09 -10.10
N VAL A 96 6.56 39.57 -10.30
CA VAL A 96 7.79 38.83 -9.97
C VAL A 96 7.80 38.44 -8.49
N ILE A 97 7.86 37.14 -8.22
CA ILE A 97 7.88 36.57 -6.86
C ILE A 97 9.29 36.73 -6.29
N THR A 98 9.42 37.32 -5.09
CA THR A 98 10.71 37.48 -4.41
C THR A 98 10.89 36.45 -3.28
N GLU A 99 12.13 36.15 -2.91
CA GLU A 99 12.44 35.26 -1.77
C GLU A 99 11.82 35.75 -0.45
N ALA A 100 11.68 37.07 -0.28
CA ALA A 100 11.04 37.66 0.88
C ALA A 100 9.52 37.38 0.95
N ASP A 101 8.84 37.28 -0.19
CA ASP A 101 7.41 36.94 -0.25
C ASP A 101 7.16 35.47 0.12
N ILE A 102 8.05 34.56 -0.32
CA ILE A 102 8.02 33.14 0.05
C ILE A 102 8.27 32.99 1.55
N ALA A 103 9.27 33.69 2.10
CA ALA A 103 9.57 33.67 3.53
C ALA A 103 8.40 34.20 4.39
N ARG A 104 7.69 35.24 3.92
CA ARG A 104 6.47 35.74 4.58
C ARG A 104 5.39 34.65 4.64
N CYS A 105 5.05 34.06 3.49
CA CYS A 105 4.08 32.98 3.41
C CYS A 105 4.46 31.78 4.29
N HIS A 106 5.75 31.45 4.36
CA HIS A 106 6.24 30.37 5.21
C HIS A 106 6.00 30.69 6.70
N ASN A 107 6.24 31.92 7.13
CA ASN A 107 5.97 32.34 8.51
C ASN A 107 4.47 32.34 8.84
N ASP A 108 3.63 32.80 7.91
CA ASP A 108 2.17 32.77 8.07
C ASP A 108 1.66 31.32 8.23
N GLN A 109 2.24 30.39 7.47
CA GLN A 109 1.97 28.98 7.62
C GLN A 109 2.47 28.45 8.98
N LEU A 110 3.70 28.75 9.39
CA LEU A 110 4.21 28.30 10.70
C LEU A 110 3.41 28.83 11.90
N ALA A 111 2.70 29.94 11.76
CA ALA A 111 1.83 30.48 12.81
C ALA A 111 0.61 29.58 13.10
N THR A 112 0.22 28.70 12.16
CA THR A 112 -0.86 27.72 12.37
C THR A 112 -0.37 26.55 13.22
N PRO A 113 -1.02 26.25 14.37
CA PRO A 113 -0.59 25.16 15.26
C PRO A 113 -0.53 23.80 14.54
N PRO A 114 0.52 22.99 14.76
CA PRO A 114 0.70 21.73 14.03
C PRO A 114 -0.43 20.70 14.22
N GLY A 115 -1.07 20.69 15.40
CA GLY A 115 -2.20 19.80 15.69
C GLY A 115 -3.47 20.13 14.88
N VAL A 116 -3.71 21.42 14.61
CA VAL A 116 -4.83 21.89 13.77
C VAL A 116 -4.59 21.48 12.32
N ARG A 117 -3.35 21.65 11.85
CA ARG A 117 -2.96 21.28 10.48
C ARG A 117 -3.13 19.80 10.19
N LYS A 118 -2.79 18.90 11.14
CA LYS A 118 -3.03 17.45 10.97
C LYS A 118 -4.53 17.17 10.81
N ALA A 119 -5.38 17.76 11.65
CA ALA A 119 -6.82 17.53 11.59
C ALA A 119 -7.43 18.01 10.27
N ASP A 120 -7.07 19.22 9.82
CA ASP A 120 -7.56 19.78 8.56
C ASP A 120 -7.08 18.97 7.34
N ALA A 121 -5.82 18.50 7.35
CA ALA A 121 -5.28 17.65 6.30
C ALA A 121 -5.99 16.29 6.26
N MET A 122 -6.28 15.69 7.42
CA MET A 122 -7.04 14.45 7.52
C MET A 122 -8.47 14.61 7.00
N GLU A 123 -9.15 15.69 7.37
CA GLU A 123 -10.50 15.99 6.89
C GLU A 123 -10.51 16.16 5.36
N THR A 124 -9.53 16.87 4.82
CA THR A 124 -9.37 17.05 3.37
C THR A 124 -9.09 15.72 2.65
N LEU A 125 -8.23 14.86 3.21
CA LEU A 125 -7.95 13.54 2.63
C LEU A 125 -9.18 12.64 2.64
N HIS A 126 -9.90 12.58 3.77
CA HIS A 126 -11.17 11.84 3.84
C HIS A 126 -12.23 12.39 2.89
N PHE A 127 -12.22 13.69 2.63
CA PHE A 127 -13.13 14.27 1.64
C PHE A 127 -12.75 13.88 0.20
N LEU A 128 -11.45 13.88 -0.12
CA LEU A 128 -10.92 13.56 -1.45
C LEU A 128 -10.98 12.06 -1.78
N ALA A 129 -10.69 11.23 -0.78
CA ALA A 129 -10.82 9.79 -0.82
C ALA A 129 -11.61 9.40 0.44
N PRO A 130 -12.95 9.35 0.33
CA PRO A 130 -13.77 8.79 1.40
C PRO A 130 -13.15 7.46 1.80
N PRO A 131 -12.92 7.21 3.11
CA PRO A 131 -12.57 5.86 3.53
C PRO A 131 -13.64 4.96 2.91
N GLU A 132 -13.21 3.92 2.19
CA GLU A 132 -14.14 2.90 1.73
C GLU A 132 -15.00 2.57 2.94
N GLU A 133 -16.33 2.74 2.83
CA GLU A 133 -17.23 2.24 3.85
C GLU A 133 -16.80 0.79 4.01
N GLU A 134 -16.15 0.48 5.14
CA GLU A 134 -15.92 -0.89 5.53
C GLU A 134 -17.31 -1.49 5.43
N LYS A 135 -17.52 -2.35 4.42
CA LYS A 135 -18.69 -3.22 4.44
C LYS A 135 -18.66 -3.79 5.83
N GLN A 136 -19.71 -3.46 6.56
CA GLN A 136 -19.84 -3.72 7.97
C GLN A 136 -19.90 -5.24 8.12
N ASP A 137 -18.73 -5.88 8.11
CA ASP A 137 -18.54 -7.18 8.70
C ASP A 137 -18.81 -6.92 10.18
N ASP A 138 -19.94 -7.48 10.64
CA ASP A 138 -20.49 -7.32 11.97
C ASP A 138 -19.41 -7.05 13.03
N ALA A 139 -19.60 -5.92 13.73
CA ALA A 139 -18.77 -5.46 14.82
C ALA A 139 -18.25 -6.61 15.69
N THR A 140 -16.98 -6.98 15.53
CA THR A 140 -16.25 -7.49 16.68
C THR A 140 -15.72 -6.26 17.41
N PRO A 141 -16.18 -6.00 18.65
CA PRO A 141 -15.60 -4.92 19.43
C PRO A 141 -14.11 -5.21 19.57
N ASN A 142 -13.28 -4.17 19.59
CA ASN A 142 -11.84 -4.22 19.91
C ASN A 142 -11.56 -4.69 21.37
N GLY A 143 -12.40 -5.57 21.92
CA GLY A 143 -12.23 -6.27 23.18
C GLY A 143 -12.01 -7.76 22.93
N ILE A 144 -11.32 -8.42 23.86
CA ILE A 144 -11.14 -9.88 23.82
C ILE A 144 -12.53 -10.52 23.91
N VAL A 145 -13.00 -11.10 22.80
CA VAL A 145 -14.23 -11.89 22.77
C VAL A 145 -13.97 -13.19 23.54
N SER A 146 -14.49 -13.27 24.78
CA SER A 146 -14.41 -14.48 25.60
C SER A 146 -15.60 -15.40 25.33
N ILE A 147 -15.33 -16.67 25.06
CA ILE A 147 -16.33 -17.74 25.08
C ILE A 147 -16.30 -18.46 26.44
N SER A 148 -17.46 -18.83 26.99
CA SER A 148 -17.48 -19.61 28.23
C SER A 148 -16.97 -21.03 27.98
N ALA A 149 -16.38 -21.67 29.00
CA ALA A 149 -15.86 -23.04 28.87
C ALA A 149 -16.96 -24.05 28.50
N LYS A 150 -18.19 -23.83 28.98
CA LYS A 150 -19.36 -24.66 28.65
C LYS A 150 -19.73 -24.52 27.18
N ASP A 151 -19.85 -23.28 26.70
CA ASP A 151 -20.21 -23.03 25.29
C ASP A 151 -19.13 -23.53 24.33
N LEU A 152 -17.85 -23.50 24.75
CA LEU A 152 -16.76 -24.09 23.98
C LEU A 152 -16.84 -25.62 23.92
N GLN A 153 -17.21 -26.27 25.03
CA GLN A 153 -17.37 -27.72 25.12
C GLN A 153 -18.54 -28.21 24.26
N ASP A 154 -19.63 -27.46 24.23
CA ASP A 154 -20.83 -27.77 23.45
C ASP A 154 -20.71 -27.35 21.97
N LYS A 155 -19.57 -26.75 21.57
CA LYS A 155 -19.36 -26.25 20.21
C LYS A 155 -18.95 -27.35 19.25
N GLU A 156 -19.71 -27.50 18.18
CA GLU A 156 -19.32 -28.34 17.04
C GLU A 156 -18.35 -27.58 16.12
N PHE A 157 -17.15 -28.13 15.95
CA PHE A 157 -16.16 -27.59 15.02
C PHE A 157 -16.30 -28.24 13.64
N LYS A 158 -16.25 -27.41 12.59
CA LYS A 158 -16.14 -27.92 11.22
C LYS A 158 -14.83 -28.70 11.07
N PRO A 159 -14.80 -29.78 10.28
CA PRO A 159 -13.58 -30.51 10.03
C PRO A 159 -12.52 -29.60 9.40
N ILE A 160 -11.26 -29.80 9.80
CA ILE A 160 -10.12 -29.06 9.25
C ILE A 160 -10.04 -29.37 7.76
N LYS A 161 -9.99 -28.33 6.93
CA LYS A 161 -9.74 -28.46 5.50
C LYS A 161 -8.24 -28.50 5.27
N TRP A 162 -7.74 -29.56 4.63
CA TRP A 162 -6.32 -29.73 4.36
C TRP A 162 -6.00 -29.41 2.91
N VAL A 163 -4.84 -28.82 2.66
CA VAL A 163 -4.24 -28.71 1.31
C VAL A 163 -3.34 -29.93 1.07
N VAL A 164 -2.54 -30.26 2.09
CA VAL A 164 -1.78 -31.52 2.17
C VAL A 164 -2.17 -32.18 3.48
N GLU A 165 -2.69 -33.41 3.39
CA GLU A 165 -3.21 -34.14 4.54
C GLU A 165 -2.12 -34.33 5.60
N GLY A 166 -2.40 -33.88 6.83
CA GLY A 166 -1.49 -33.97 7.97
C GLY A 166 -0.30 -32.98 7.98
N LEU A 167 -0.08 -32.21 6.92
CA LEU A 167 1.02 -31.25 6.83
C LEU A 167 0.56 -29.79 6.76
N LEU A 168 -0.38 -29.49 5.86
CA LEU A 168 -0.74 -28.11 5.53
C LEU A 168 -2.25 -27.91 5.60
N PRO A 169 -2.79 -27.40 6.74
CA PRO A 169 -4.20 -27.04 6.83
C PRO A 169 -4.46 -25.73 6.05
N GLN A 170 -5.72 -25.50 5.70
CA GLN A 170 -6.15 -24.24 5.12
C GLN A 170 -5.87 -23.09 6.08
N GLY A 171 -5.14 -22.07 5.63
CA GLY A 171 -4.77 -20.92 6.43
C GLY A 171 -3.46 -20.29 5.93
N LEU A 172 -2.74 -19.63 6.85
CA LEU A 172 -1.43 -19.07 6.60
C LEU A 172 -0.35 -19.97 7.23
N ALA A 173 0.60 -20.40 6.42
CA ALA A 173 1.78 -21.13 6.87
C ALA A 173 3.05 -20.38 6.45
N LEU A 174 4.05 -20.34 7.32
CA LEU A 174 5.33 -19.71 7.06
C LEU A 174 6.43 -20.77 7.01
N LEU A 175 7.09 -20.90 5.85
CA LEU A 175 8.28 -21.73 5.71
C LEU A 175 9.54 -20.87 5.90
N VAL A 176 10.30 -21.16 6.96
CA VAL A 176 11.58 -20.50 7.26
C VAL A 176 12.72 -21.51 7.10
N ALA A 177 13.70 -21.18 6.28
CA ALA A 177 14.91 -21.98 6.11
C ALA A 177 16.10 -21.07 5.76
N PRO A 178 17.35 -21.47 6.10
CA PRO A 178 18.54 -20.74 5.69
C PRO A 178 18.66 -20.61 4.16
N PRO A 179 19.40 -19.62 3.65
CA PRO A 179 19.58 -19.44 2.22
C PRO A 179 20.20 -20.70 1.60
N LYS A 180 19.72 -21.05 0.39
CA LYS A 180 20.14 -22.23 -0.41
C LYS A 180 19.75 -23.61 0.15
N TYR A 181 18.93 -23.69 1.19
CA TYR A 181 18.39 -24.97 1.72
C TYR A 181 17.15 -25.49 0.97
N GLY A 182 16.99 -25.14 -0.30
CA GLY A 182 15.93 -25.74 -1.13
C GLY A 182 14.49 -25.23 -0.88
N LYS A 183 14.27 -24.15 -0.09
CA LYS A 183 12.93 -23.61 0.19
C LYS A 183 12.07 -23.40 -1.07
N SER A 184 12.67 -22.81 -2.11
CA SER A 184 11.99 -22.52 -3.37
C SER A 184 11.76 -23.77 -4.21
N TRP A 185 12.58 -24.82 -4.03
CA TRP A 185 12.38 -26.11 -4.68
C TRP A 185 11.24 -26.88 -4.03
N LEU A 186 11.22 -26.92 -2.69
CA LEU A 186 10.15 -27.54 -1.92
C LEU A 186 8.79 -26.89 -2.21
N MET A 187 8.75 -25.56 -2.26
CA MET A 187 7.51 -24.83 -2.55
C MET A 187 7.04 -25.02 -4.00
N LEU A 188 7.97 -25.10 -4.95
CA LEU A 188 7.62 -25.39 -6.35
C LEU A 188 7.03 -26.79 -6.49
N ASP A 189 7.66 -27.79 -5.87
CA ASP A 189 7.20 -29.17 -5.86
C ASP A 189 5.82 -29.30 -5.21
N LEU A 190 5.63 -28.68 -4.04
CA LEU A 190 4.34 -28.61 -3.36
C LEU A 190 3.24 -28.04 -4.27
N CYS A 191 3.48 -26.91 -4.92
CA CYS A 191 2.49 -26.30 -5.82
C CYS A 191 2.18 -27.19 -7.03
N LEU A 192 3.18 -27.88 -7.58
CA LEU A 192 2.99 -28.81 -8.69
C LEU A 192 2.18 -30.04 -8.25
N SER A 193 2.50 -30.64 -7.10
CA SER A 193 1.76 -31.78 -6.53
C SER A 193 0.32 -31.41 -6.22
N VAL A 194 0.07 -30.27 -5.57
CA VAL A 194 -1.30 -29.82 -5.25
C VAL A 194 -2.09 -29.49 -6.52
N ALA A 195 -1.51 -28.79 -7.49
CA ALA A 195 -2.20 -28.45 -8.74
C ALA A 195 -2.49 -29.67 -9.63
N SER A 196 -1.61 -30.68 -9.59
CA SER A 196 -1.81 -31.94 -10.31
C SER A 196 -2.70 -32.94 -9.57
N GLY A 197 -2.83 -32.80 -8.24
CA GLY A 197 -3.46 -33.79 -7.36
C GLY A 197 -2.57 -35.01 -7.09
N GLN A 198 -1.26 -34.89 -7.29
CA GLN A 198 -0.28 -35.92 -6.97
C GLN A 198 0.10 -35.85 -5.48
N LYS A 199 0.65 -36.95 -4.97
CA LYS A 199 1.17 -36.97 -3.60
C LYS A 199 2.33 -35.98 -3.45
N PHE A 200 2.43 -35.36 -2.28
CA PHE A 200 3.55 -34.53 -1.88
C PHE A 200 4.23 -35.16 -0.67
N LEU A 201 5.50 -35.53 -0.79
CA LEU A 201 6.23 -36.25 0.28
C LEU A 201 5.47 -37.51 0.77
N ASP A 202 4.94 -38.29 -0.17
CA ASP A 202 4.07 -39.46 0.06
C ASP A 202 2.74 -39.19 0.79
N MET A 203 2.43 -37.92 1.09
CA MET A 203 1.16 -37.50 1.67
C MET A 203 0.12 -37.18 0.59
N PRO A 204 -1.16 -37.54 0.80
CA PRO A 204 -2.22 -37.17 -0.12
C PRO A 204 -2.43 -35.65 -0.16
N THR A 205 -2.67 -35.12 -1.35
CA THR A 205 -2.96 -33.70 -1.57
C THR A 205 -4.40 -33.54 -2.03
N ASN A 206 -5.04 -32.43 -1.61
CA ASN A 206 -6.34 -32.05 -2.12
C ASN A 206 -6.15 -31.14 -3.32
N LYS A 207 -6.55 -31.62 -4.51
CA LYS A 207 -6.33 -30.91 -5.76
C LYS A 207 -7.03 -29.56 -5.78
N THR A 208 -6.25 -28.49 -5.93
CA THR A 208 -6.76 -27.11 -6.01
C THR A 208 -5.93 -26.27 -6.98
N ASP A 209 -6.49 -25.16 -7.44
CA ASP A 209 -5.73 -24.16 -8.19
C ASP A 209 -4.65 -23.53 -7.32
N CYS A 210 -3.46 -23.34 -7.91
CA CYS A 210 -2.31 -22.78 -7.20
C CYS A 210 -1.77 -21.55 -7.94
N LEU A 211 -1.42 -20.51 -7.17
CA LEU A 211 -0.76 -19.31 -7.64
C LEU A 211 0.62 -19.23 -6.99
N TYR A 212 1.69 -19.37 -7.79
CA TYR A 212 3.05 -19.29 -7.28
C TYR A 212 3.70 -17.96 -7.68
N LEU A 213 4.09 -17.16 -6.68
CA LEU A 213 4.67 -15.83 -6.88
C LEU A 213 6.20 -15.89 -6.75
N ALA A 214 6.88 -16.08 -7.87
CA ALA A 214 8.33 -16.25 -7.95
C ALA A 214 9.09 -14.91 -7.96
N LEU A 215 9.01 -14.10 -6.89
CA LEU A 215 9.51 -12.71 -6.90
C LEU A 215 11.04 -12.56 -7.08
N GLU A 216 11.81 -13.63 -6.89
CA GLU A 216 13.28 -13.64 -7.00
C GLU A 216 13.79 -14.32 -8.29
N ASP A 217 12.92 -15.02 -9.03
CA ASP A 217 13.30 -15.84 -10.18
C ASP A 217 12.74 -15.28 -11.49
N ASN A 218 13.52 -15.36 -12.58
CA ASN A 218 13.02 -15.05 -13.91
C ASN A 218 12.33 -16.26 -14.56
N GLN A 219 11.56 -16.02 -15.63
CA GLN A 219 10.79 -17.06 -16.31
C GLN A 219 11.66 -18.22 -16.82
N ARG A 220 12.86 -17.92 -17.35
CA ARG A 220 13.79 -18.95 -17.84
C ARG A 220 14.24 -19.89 -16.71
N ARG A 221 14.65 -19.33 -15.57
CA ARG A 221 15.09 -20.09 -14.41
C ARG A 221 13.95 -20.91 -13.81
N LEU A 222 12.74 -20.35 -13.80
CA LEU A 222 11.55 -21.03 -13.33
C LEU A 222 11.16 -22.20 -14.24
N GLN A 223 11.21 -22.02 -15.56
CA GLN A 223 11.00 -23.08 -16.55
C GLN A 223 12.01 -24.22 -16.37
N ASP A 224 13.30 -23.90 -16.24
CA ASP A 224 14.36 -24.90 -16.03
C ASP A 224 14.13 -25.70 -14.75
N ARG A 225 13.72 -25.06 -13.65
CA ARG A 225 13.41 -25.73 -12.39
C ARG A 225 12.18 -26.61 -12.49
N MET A 226 11.10 -26.09 -13.06
CA MET A 226 9.85 -26.83 -13.25
C MET A 226 10.09 -28.10 -14.08
N ASN A 227 10.84 -28.00 -15.17
CA ASN A 227 11.17 -29.16 -16.00
C ASN A 227 11.99 -30.21 -15.24
N ARG A 228 12.86 -29.79 -14.31
CA ARG A 228 13.62 -30.72 -13.45
C ARG A 228 12.75 -31.41 -12.41
N VAL A 229 11.78 -30.71 -11.82
CA VAL A 229 10.83 -31.29 -10.85
C VAL A 229 9.87 -32.25 -11.54
N LEU A 230 9.34 -31.86 -12.70
CA LEU A 230 8.40 -32.68 -13.48
C LEU A 230 9.06 -33.86 -14.21
N GLN A 231 10.40 -33.90 -14.29
CA GLN A 231 11.15 -34.99 -14.94
C GLN A 231 10.67 -35.33 -16.37
N GLY A 232 10.18 -34.33 -17.10
CA GLY A 232 9.65 -34.48 -18.47
C GLY A 232 8.13 -34.59 -18.58
N GLU A 233 7.39 -34.63 -17.47
CA GLU A 233 5.93 -34.57 -17.47
C GLU A 233 5.40 -33.18 -17.83
N ARG A 234 4.14 -33.11 -18.29
CA ARG A 234 3.47 -31.84 -18.60
C ARG A 234 3.01 -31.16 -17.31
N ALA A 235 3.24 -29.85 -17.24
CA ALA A 235 2.78 -29.03 -16.12
C ALA A 235 1.24 -29.01 -16.01
N PRO A 236 0.67 -29.00 -14.79
CA PRO A 236 -0.77 -28.94 -14.59
C PRO A 236 -1.33 -27.57 -15.00
N THR A 237 -2.50 -27.56 -15.65
CA THR A 237 -3.19 -26.33 -16.08
C THR A 237 -3.69 -25.46 -14.91
N ALA A 238 -3.85 -26.07 -13.73
CA ALA A 238 -4.32 -25.42 -12.50
C ALA A 238 -3.25 -24.57 -11.81
N LEU A 239 -1.97 -24.70 -12.20
CA LEU A 239 -0.87 -23.88 -11.65
C LEU A 239 -0.62 -22.68 -12.55
N ARG A 240 -0.76 -21.48 -11.99
CA ARG A 240 -0.55 -20.21 -12.70
C ARG A 240 0.63 -19.45 -12.14
N TRP A 241 1.38 -18.83 -13.05
CA TRP A 241 2.41 -17.84 -12.74
C TRP A 241 2.05 -16.54 -13.45
N PRO A 242 1.77 -15.45 -12.71
CA PRO A 242 1.58 -14.16 -13.34
C PRO A 242 2.91 -13.69 -13.91
N PRO A 243 2.96 -13.15 -15.15
CA PRO A 243 4.14 -12.44 -15.62
C PRO A 243 4.38 -11.31 -14.61
N ALA A 244 5.61 -11.27 -14.07
CA ALA A 244 6.09 -10.41 -13.01
C ALA A 244 5.09 -9.30 -12.63
N LEU A 245 4.55 -9.37 -11.41
CA LEU A 245 3.95 -8.19 -10.78
C LEU A 245 5.01 -7.09 -10.92
N TRP A 246 4.75 -6.09 -11.77
CA TRP A 246 5.58 -4.92 -11.96
C TRP A 246 5.51 -4.09 -10.66
N ILE A 247 6.15 -4.57 -9.60
CA ILE A 247 6.66 -3.71 -8.54
C ILE A 247 8.00 -3.25 -9.08
N CYS A 248 8.02 -2.02 -9.59
CA CYS A 248 9.22 -1.30 -9.98
C CYS A 248 10.27 -1.43 -8.86
N ARG A 249 11.28 -2.28 -9.06
CA ARG A 249 12.52 -2.26 -8.27
C ARG A 249 13.60 -1.67 -9.16
N THR A 250 13.63 -0.35 -9.26
CA THR A 250 14.89 0.36 -9.48
C THR A 250 15.60 0.46 -8.13
N THR A 251 16.63 -0.36 -7.94
CA THR A 251 17.98 0.06 -7.51
C THR A 251 18.86 -1.18 -7.49
N CYS A 252 19.66 -1.33 -8.55
CA CYS A 252 20.89 -2.10 -8.48
C CYS A 252 21.81 -1.41 -7.45
N TRP A 253 22.09 -2.08 -6.34
CA TRP A 253 23.28 -1.81 -5.55
C TRP A 253 24.37 -2.75 -6.03
N THR A 254 25.30 -2.24 -6.83
CA THR A 254 26.62 -2.85 -7.01
C THR A 254 27.62 -2.02 -6.24
N SER A 255 28.30 -2.67 -5.29
CA SER A 255 29.61 -2.24 -4.78
C SER A 255 30.69 -2.52 -5.81
#